data_AF-C1J892-F1
#
_entry.id   AF-C1J892-F1
#
_cell.length_a   1.000
_cell.length_b   1.000
_cell.length_c   1.000
_cell.angle_alpha   90.00
_cell.angle_beta   90.00
_cell.angle_gamma   90.00
#
_symmetry.space_group_name_H-M   'P 1'
#
loop_
_entity.id
_entity.type
_entity.pdbx_description
1 polymer ?
#
loop_
_entity_poly.entity_id
_entity_poly.type
_entity_poly.pdbx_seq_one_letter_code
_entity_poly.pdbx_strand_id
1 'polypeptide(L)' 'SNRRTVLFLICRIQIPVSLKAGGMVPVGVNTMQAVLKGSVTYYMMLKAFAAEG' A
#
# COMPACT_ATOMS: atom_id res chain seq x y z
N SER A 1 -1.69 -2.81 38.07
CA SER A 1 -0.60 -3.51 37.35
C SER A 1 -0.64 -3.31 35.83
N ASN A 2 -1.79 -3.39 35.14
CA ASN A 2 -1.85 -3.38 33.66
C ASN A 2 -1.56 -2.05 32.93
N ARG A 3 -1.72 -0.90 33.61
CA ARG A 3 -1.67 0.42 32.97
C ARG A 3 -0.29 0.77 32.38
N ARG A 4 0.79 0.30 33.01
CA ARG A 4 2.17 0.44 32.50
C ARG A 4 2.42 -0.38 31.23
N THR A 5 1.88 -1.59 31.17
CA THR A 5 2.00 -2.47 30.01
C THR A 5 1.30 -1.88 28.79
N VAL A 6 0.10 -1.33 28.99
CA VAL A 6 -0.67 -0.66 27.92
C VAL A 6 0.06 0.58 27.41
N LEU A 7 0.61 1.42 28.30
CA LEU A 7 1.41 2.58 27.91
C LEU A 7 2.65 2.18 27.09
N PHE A 8 3.33 1.11 27.48
CA PHE A 8 4.47 0.58 26.73
C PHE A 8 4.06 0.09 25.34
N LEU A 9 2.95 -0.64 25.23
CA LEU A 9 2.42 -1.10 23.95
C LEU A 9 2.07 0.08 23.03
N ILE A 10 1.36 1.09 23.54
CA ILE A 10 0.99 2.30 22.79
C ILE A 10 2.25 3.00 22.25
N CYS A 11 3.29 3.17 23.06
CA CYS A 11 4.56 3.74 22.60
C CYS A 11 5.23 2.91 21.49
N ARG A 12 5.12 1.57 21.54
CA ARG A 12 5.77 0.69 20.56
C ARG A 12 5.02 0.61 19.23
N ILE A 13 3.69 0.68 19.24
CA ILE A 13 2.89 0.61 18.00
C ILE A 13 2.89 1.92 17.19
N GLN A 14 3.38 3.03 17.75
CA GLN A 14 3.47 4.31 17.03
C GLN A 14 4.48 4.29 15.88
N ILE A 15 5.35 3.28 15.81
CA ILE A 15 6.26 3.06 14.67
C ILE A 15 5.59 2.03 13.76
N PRO A 16 4.90 2.44 12.69
CA PRO A 16 4.31 1.50 11.75
C PRO A 16 5.40 0.62 11.15
N VAL A 17 5.16 -0.69 11.11
CA VAL A 17 6.07 -1.65 10.48
C VAL A 17 6.00 -1.44 8.97
N SER A 18 6.91 -0.61 8.45
CA SER A 18 7.06 -0.38 7.02
C SER A 18 7.79 -1.57 6.40
N LEU A 19 7.04 -2.51 5.82
CA LEU A 19 7.62 -3.57 5.00
C LEU A 19 8.17 -2.94 3.72
N LYS A 20 9.44 -3.17 3.40
CA LYS A 20 10.08 -2.74 2.14
C LYS A 20 10.35 -3.97 1.28
N ALA A 21 9.82 -4.02 0.07
CA ALA A 21 10.16 -5.04 -0.93
C ALA A 21 11.55 -4.70 -1.49
N GLY A 22 12.46 -5.67 -1.41
CA GLY A 22 13.84 -5.51 -1.91
C GLY A 22 14.62 -4.35 -1.28
N GLY A 23 14.22 -3.85 -0.10
CA GLY A 23 14.89 -2.74 0.58
C GLY A 23 14.61 -1.33 0.02
N MET A 24 13.95 -1.22 -1.13
CA MET A 24 13.78 0.05 -1.85
C MET A 24 12.32 0.47 -2.04
N VAL A 25 11.40 -0.48 -2.24
CA VAL A 25 9.99 -0.17 -2.50
C VAL A 25 9.17 -0.37 -1.22
N PRO A 26 8.63 0.68 -0.59
CA PRO A 26 7.71 0.51 0.53
C PRO A 26 6.50 -0.29 0.04
N VAL A 27 6.24 -1.45 0.64
CA VAL A 27 5.07 -2.28 0.35
C VAL A 27 3.99 -1.86 1.32
N GLY A 28 2.93 -1.27 0.80
CA GLY A 28 1.82 -0.79 1.61
C GLY A 28 0.61 -0.45 0.73
N VAL A 29 -0.42 0.09 1.37
CA VAL A 29 -1.69 0.44 0.72
C VAL A 29 -1.51 1.43 -0.44
N ASN A 30 -0.56 2.36 -0.33
CA ASN A 30 -0.24 3.32 -1.40
C ASN A 30 0.30 2.63 -2.66
N THR A 31 1.16 1.63 -2.48
CA THR A 31 1.73 0.84 -3.58
C THR A 31 0.66 -0.02 -4.24
N MET A 32 -0.24 -0.63 -3.45
CA MET A 32 -1.40 -1.34 -4.00
C MET A 32 -2.36 -0.41 -4.75
N GLN A 33 -2.57 0.81 -4.26
CA GLN A 33 -3.36 1.82 -4.97
C GLN A 33 -2.73 2.20 -6.31
N ALA A 34 -1.40 2.36 -6.35
CA ALA A 34 -0.68 2.64 -7.60
C ALA A 34 -0.81 1.50 -8.61
N VAL A 35 -0.68 0.24 -8.15
CA VAL A 35 -0.88 -0.95 -9.00
C VAL A 35 -2.30 -0.97 -9.57
N LEU A 36 -3.32 -0.81 -8.73
CA LEU A 36 -4.71 -0.82 -9.16
C LEU A 36 -5.01 0.30 -10.18
N LYS A 37 -4.54 1.52 -9.92
CA LYS A 37 -4.66 2.63 -10.87
C LYS A 37 -3.99 2.31 -12.20
N GLY A 38 -2.78 1.77 -12.18
CA GLY A 38 -2.07 1.34 -13.38
C GLY A 38 -2.85 0.31 -14.18
N SER A 39 -3.36 -0.73 -13.50
CA SER A 39 -4.15 -1.79 -14.13
C SER A 39 -5.43 -1.26 -14.78
N VAL A 40 -6.18 -0.39 -14.08
CA VAL A 40 -7.44 0.17 -14.61
C VAL A 40 -7.16 1.10 -15.79
N THR A 41 -6.19 2.01 -15.67
CA THR A 41 -5.82 2.92 -16.76
C THR A 41 -5.38 2.15 -18.01
N TYR A 42 -4.55 1.12 -17.83
CA TYR A 42 -4.10 0.28 -18.94
C TYR A 42 -5.27 -0.47 -19.58
N TYR A 43 -6.17 -1.03 -18.78
CA TYR A 43 -7.39 -1.68 -19.29
C TYR A 43 -8.27 -0.71 -20.08
N MET A 44 -8.47 0.52 -19.59
CA MET A 44 -9.26 1.53 -20.30
C MET A 44 -8.62 1.94 -21.63
N MET A 45 -7.29 2.12 -21.66
CA MET A 45 -6.57 2.41 -22.91
C MET A 45 -6.75 1.28 -23.92
N LEU A 46 -6.53 0.04 -23.52
CA LEU A 46 -6.74 -1.13 -24.39
C LEU A 46 -8.16 -1.20 -24.92
N LYS A 47 -9.16 -0.94 -24.06
CA LYS A 47 -10.56 -0.91 -24.46
C LYS A 47 -10.86 0.21 -25.47
N ALA A 48 -10.27 1.39 -25.30
CA ALA A 48 -10.42 2.49 -26.24
C ALA A 48 -9.84 2.13 -27.61
N PHE A 49 -8.60 1.61 -27.66
CA PHE A 49 -7.98 1.17 -28.90
C PHE A 49 -8.73 0.03 -29.60
N ALA A 50 -9.30 -0.91 -28.83
CA ALA A 50 -10.11 -1.98 -29.39
C ALA A 50 -11.49 -1.52 -29.90
N ALA A 51 -11.99 -0.37 -29.44
CA ALA A 51 -13.26 0.20 -29.89
C ALA A 51 -13.12 1.11 -31.13
N GLU A 52 -11.89 1.51 -31.46
CA GLU A 52 -11.55 2.34 -32.62
C GLU A 52 -11.11 1.53 -33.86
N GLY A 53 -11.08 0.19 -33.76
CA GLY A 53 -10.69 -0.75 -34.83
C GLY A 53 -11.85 -1.48 -35.49
#